data_AF-A0A4V2QWZ3-F1
#
_entry.id   AF-A0A4V2QWZ3-F1
#
_cell.length_a   1.000
_cell.length_b   1.000
_cell.length_c   1.000
_cell.angle_alpha   90.00
_cell.angle_beta   90.00
_cell.angle_gamma   90.00
#
_symmetry.space_group_name_H-M   'P 1'
#
loop_
_entity.id
_entity.type
_entity.pdbx_description
1 polymer ?
#
loop_
_entity_poly.entity_id
_entity_poly.type
_entity_poly.pdbx_seq_one_letter_code
_entity_poly.pdbx_strand_id
1 'polypeptide(L)'
;MTERKPPGMKTEDWVEAQIKQAQNRGEFDNLAGAGKPIPKLGEAHDPDWWVKDFIRREQIETDALLPVSVQLRKEKAQIPDKLRKMRRESEVRDYLQDLNKRILIQIRDATGAVIPVGTVDEEALVEQWLLDRPQANARQAEPEQPASARRSLWQRLFGA
;
A
#
# COMPACT_ATOMS: atom_id res chain seq x y z
N MET A 1 18.64 5.79 -23.40
CA MET A 1 18.04 5.56 -24.72
C MET A 1 18.95 4.59 -25.46
N THR A 2 18.49 3.37 -25.77
CA THR A 2 19.29 2.41 -26.54
C THR A 2 19.18 2.75 -28.02
N GLU A 3 20.32 2.99 -28.68
CA GLU A 3 20.34 3.21 -30.13
C GLU A 3 19.94 1.93 -30.87
N ARG A 4 19.38 2.07 -32.08
CA ARG A 4 18.99 0.91 -32.91
C ARG A 4 20.16 0.47 -33.78
N LYS A 5 20.29 -0.85 -33.98
CA LYS A 5 21.29 -1.42 -34.90
C LYS A 5 21.18 -0.83 -36.32
N PRO A 6 22.28 -0.39 -36.93
CA PRO A 6 22.32 0.03 -38.33
C PRO A 6 21.97 -1.11 -39.31
N PRO A 7 21.25 -0.82 -40.40
CA PRO A 7 20.96 -1.82 -41.43
C PRO A 7 22.27 -2.29 -42.12
N GLY A 8 22.38 -3.59 -42.42
CA GLY A 8 23.55 -4.19 -43.07
C GLY A 8 24.71 -4.56 -42.13
N MET A 9 24.65 -4.19 -40.85
CA MET A 9 25.65 -4.58 -39.85
C MET A 9 25.27 -5.89 -39.14
N LYS A 10 26.26 -6.75 -38.90
CA LYS A 10 26.06 -7.94 -38.06
C LYS A 10 25.76 -7.52 -36.63
N THR A 11 25.01 -8.35 -35.91
CA THR A 11 24.60 -8.03 -34.54
C THR A 11 25.80 -8.06 -33.60
N GLU A 12 26.72 -9.01 -33.79
CA GLU A 12 27.95 -9.11 -33.01
C GLU A 12 28.81 -7.85 -33.15
N ASP A 13 29.05 -7.39 -34.39
CA ASP A 13 29.87 -6.20 -34.67
C ASP A 13 29.26 -4.93 -34.05
N TRP A 14 27.94 -4.83 -34.06
CA TRP A 14 27.23 -3.70 -33.47
C TRP A 14 27.29 -3.71 -31.93
N VAL A 15 27.09 -4.87 -31.29
CA VAL A 15 27.22 -5.01 -29.83
C VAL A 15 28.64 -4.72 -29.38
N GLU A 16 29.64 -5.25 -30.09
CA GLU A 16 31.05 -5.00 -29.80
C GLU A 16 31.41 -3.51 -29.91
N ALA A 17 30.89 -2.82 -30.93
CA ALA A 17 31.08 -1.37 -31.08
C ALA A 17 30.47 -0.59 -29.91
N GLN A 18 29.28 -0.98 -29.42
CA GLN A 18 28.66 -0.35 -28.25
C GLN A 18 29.44 -0.60 -26.96
N ILE A 19 29.94 -1.82 -26.74
CA ILE A 19 30.76 -2.15 -25.57
C ILE A 19 32.04 -1.31 -25.57
N LYS A 20 32.76 -1.23 -26.69
CA LYS A 20 33.97 -0.40 -26.81
C LYS A 20 33.70 1.08 -26.58
N GLN A 21 32.59 1.59 -27.09
CA GLN A 21 32.20 2.97 -26.88
C GLN A 21 31.89 3.26 -25.41
N ALA A 22 31.18 2.37 -24.73
CA ALA A 22 30.91 2.48 -23.29
C ALA A 22 32.19 2.39 -22.43
N GLN A 23 33.13 1.52 -22.80
CA GLN A 23 34.47 1.46 -22.17
C GLN A 23 35.25 2.77 -22.36
N ASN A 24 35.29 3.33 -23.57
CA ASN A 24 35.98 4.60 -23.85
C ASN A 24 35.38 5.79 -23.07
N ARG A 25 34.09 5.71 -22.72
CA ARG A 25 33.40 6.70 -21.89
C ARG A 25 33.61 6.48 -20.39
N GLY A 26 34.29 5.40 -19.99
CA GLY A 26 34.47 5.04 -18.60
C GLY A 26 33.18 4.56 -17.92
N GLU A 27 32.17 4.10 -18.67
CA GLU A 27 30.91 3.59 -18.08
C GLU A 27 31.13 2.32 -17.23
N PHE A 28 32.27 1.64 -17.42
CA PHE A 28 32.72 0.50 -16.61
C PHE A 28 33.72 0.88 -15.51
N ASP A 29 34.09 2.17 -15.38
CA ASP A 29 34.98 2.62 -14.33
C ASP A 29 34.20 2.88 -13.03
N ASN A 30 34.82 2.65 -11.87
CA ASN A 30 34.24 2.90 -10.54
C ASN A 30 32.88 2.22 -10.29
N LEU A 31 32.63 1.06 -10.90
CA LEU A 31 31.42 0.29 -10.65
C LEU A 31 31.22 0.00 -9.16
N ALA A 32 29.96 -0.09 -8.75
CA ALA A 32 29.61 -0.50 -7.39
C ALA A 32 30.19 -1.90 -7.10
N GLY A 33 31.20 -1.95 -6.24
CA GLY A 33 31.91 -3.20 -5.91
C GLY A 33 33.25 -3.41 -6.62
N ALA A 34 33.66 -2.50 -7.51
CA ALA A 34 34.97 -2.56 -8.15
C ALA A 34 36.10 -2.59 -7.11
N GLY A 35 36.97 -3.60 -7.19
CA GLY A 35 38.08 -3.81 -6.25
C GLY A 35 37.68 -4.23 -4.83
N LYS A 36 36.39 -4.37 -4.53
CA LYS A 36 35.90 -4.86 -3.23
C LYS A 36 35.78 -6.39 -3.26
N PRO A 37 35.97 -7.07 -2.12
CA PRO A 37 35.66 -8.50 -2.01
C PRO A 37 34.22 -8.78 -2.44
N ILE A 38 33.99 -9.91 -3.12
CA ILE A 38 32.64 -10.34 -3.48
C ILE A 38 31.86 -10.56 -2.18
N PRO A 39 30.76 -9.83 -1.94
CA PRO A 39 29.96 -10.01 -0.74
C PRO A 39 29.45 -11.46 -0.66
N LYS A 40 29.45 -12.03 0.55
CA LYS A 40 28.90 -13.38 0.82
C LYS A 40 29.65 -14.54 0.15
N LEU A 41 30.88 -14.30 -0.32
CA LEU A 41 31.74 -15.35 -0.85
C LEU A 41 32.07 -16.37 0.25
N GLY A 42 31.57 -17.60 0.12
CA GLY A 42 31.73 -18.68 1.12
C GLY A 42 30.49 -18.97 1.97
N GLU A 43 29.42 -18.18 1.84
CA GLU A 43 28.10 -18.54 2.39
C GLU A 43 27.46 -19.68 1.57
N ALA A 44 26.48 -20.36 2.17
CA ALA A 44 25.71 -21.38 1.45
C ALA A 44 25.11 -20.78 0.17
N HIS A 45 25.25 -21.49 -0.96
CA HIS A 45 24.75 -21.00 -2.24
C HIS A 45 23.24 -20.81 -2.21
N ASP A 46 22.81 -19.55 -2.27
CA ASP A 46 21.41 -19.17 -2.38
C ASP A 46 21.10 -18.89 -3.86
N PRO A 47 20.37 -19.77 -4.58
CA PRO A 47 20.07 -19.56 -6.00
C PRO A 47 19.25 -18.28 -6.25
N ASP A 48 18.53 -17.80 -5.24
CA ASP A 48 17.66 -16.62 -5.32
C ASP A 48 18.34 -15.33 -4.84
N TRP A 49 19.67 -15.35 -4.62
CA TRP A 49 20.41 -14.22 -4.05
C TRP A 49 20.17 -12.90 -4.81
N TRP A 50 20.12 -12.97 -6.14
CA TRP A 50 19.98 -11.82 -7.01
C TRP A 50 18.56 -11.25 -6.98
N VAL A 51 17.53 -12.11 -6.87
CA VAL A 51 16.13 -11.69 -6.70
C VAL A 51 15.95 -10.99 -5.36
N LYS A 52 16.50 -11.59 -4.30
CA LYS A 52 16.47 -11.01 -2.94
C LYS A 52 17.26 -9.70 -2.86
N ASP A 53 18.34 -9.55 -3.63
CA ASP A 53 19.06 -8.28 -3.74
C ASP A 53 18.28 -7.23 -4.52
N PHE A 54 17.66 -7.62 -5.64
CA PHE A 54 16.81 -6.75 -6.44
C PHE A 54 15.63 -6.21 -5.63
N ILE A 55 14.89 -7.08 -4.93
CA ILE A 55 13.77 -6.68 -4.06
C ILE A 55 14.21 -5.66 -3.02
N ARG A 56 15.38 -5.88 -2.39
CA ARG A 56 15.93 -4.95 -1.38
C ARG A 56 16.35 -3.61 -2.00
N ARG A 57 17.04 -3.66 -3.14
CA ARG A 57 17.57 -2.46 -3.80
C ARG A 57 16.46 -1.57 -4.35
N GLU A 58 15.47 -2.16 -4.99
CA GLU A 58 14.34 -1.46 -5.59
C GLU A 58 13.20 -1.18 -4.59
N GLN A 59 13.38 -1.55 -3.31
CA GLN A 59 12.38 -1.42 -2.25
C GLN A 59 11.00 -1.95 -2.65
N ILE A 60 10.99 -3.12 -3.29
CA ILE A 60 9.75 -3.72 -3.80
C ILE A 60 8.90 -4.16 -2.62
N GLU A 61 7.64 -3.72 -2.62
CA GLU A 61 6.64 -4.16 -1.64
C GLU A 61 6.47 -5.69 -1.72
N THR A 62 6.95 -6.39 -0.68
CA THR A 62 6.97 -7.85 -0.64
C THR A 62 5.62 -8.46 -0.30
N ASP A 63 4.68 -7.66 0.19
CA ASP A 63 3.34 -8.10 0.55
C ASP A 63 2.58 -8.68 -0.63
N ALA A 64 2.77 -8.11 -1.83
CA ALA A 64 2.15 -8.59 -3.05
C ALA A 64 2.70 -9.96 -3.51
N LEU A 65 3.89 -10.35 -3.03
CA LEU A 65 4.53 -11.63 -3.35
C LEU A 65 4.09 -12.75 -2.41
N LEU A 66 3.41 -12.42 -1.32
CA LEU A 66 2.96 -13.41 -0.35
C LEU A 66 1.83 -14.28 -0.93
N PRO A 67 1.70 -15.55 -0.52
CA PRO A 67 0.49 -16.32 -0.81
C PRO A 67 -0.76 -15.59 -0.31
N VAL A 68 -1.87 -15.67 -1.06
CA VAL A 68 -3.13 -14.97 -0.75
C VAL A 68 -3.59 -15.21 0.69
N SER A 69 -3.45 -16.44 1.19
CA SER A 69 -3.81 -16.79 2.56
C SER A 69 -2.98 -16.04 3.63
N VAL A 70 -1.70 -15.78 3.37
CA VAL A 70 -0.84 -14.95 4.22
C VAL A 70 -1.25 -13.47 4.13
N GLN A 71 -1.54 -12.99 2.92
CA GLN A 71 -2.01 -11.62 2.70
C GLN A 71 -3.29 -11.34 3.51
N LEU A 72 -4.28 -12.23 3.43
CA LEU A 72 -5.54 -12.11 4.17
C LEU A 72 -5.35 -12.14 5.69
N ARG A 73 -4.43 -12.98 6.18
CA ARG A 73 -4.09 -13.00 7.62
C ARG A 73 -3.44 -11.69 8.07
N LYS A 74 -2.53 -11.15 7.26
CA LYS A 74 -1.88 -9.86 7.54
C LYS A 74 -2.91 -8.73 7.54
N GLU A 75 -3.79 -8.69 6.55
CA GLU A 75 -4.87 -7.71 6.46
C GLU A 75 -5.83 -7.81 7.64
N LYS A 76 -6.19 -9.03 8.07
CA LYS A 76 -7.03 -9.26 9.26
C LYS A 76 -6.38 -8.70 10.53
N ALA A 77 -5.07 -8.83 10.68
CA ALA A 77 -4.34 -8.25 11.82
C ALA A 77 -4.33 -6.70 11.80
N GLN A 78 -4.45 -6.09 10.62
CA GLN A 78 -4.45 -4.64 10.44
C GLN A 78 -5.85 -4.01 10.53
N ILE A 79 -6.91 -4.80 10.74
CA ILE A 79 -8.29 -4.30 10.84
C ILE A 79 -8.40 -3.13 11.82
N PRO A 80 -7.90 -3.21 13.08
CA PRO A 80 -8.07 -2.11 14.03
C PRO A 80 -7.51 -0.78 13.51
N ASP A 81 -6.35 -0.81 12.87
CA ASP A 81 -5.70 0.39 12.33
C ASP A 81 -6.39 0.92 11.06
N LYS A 82 -6.97 0.03 10.24
CA LYS A 82 -7.76 0.42 9.07
C LYS A 82 -9.09 1.04 9.48
N LEU A 83 -9.83 0.42 10.40
CA LEU A 83 -11.13 0.92 10.86
C LEU A 83 -11.01 2.30 11.51
N ARG A 84 -9.94 2.55 12.29
CA ARG A 84 -9.67 3.87 12.89
C ARG A 84 -9.56 5.01 11.86
N LYS A 85 -9.16 4.72 10.63
CA LYS A 85 -9.02 5.72 9.56
C LYS A 85 -10.34 6.00 8.83
N MET A 86 -11.30 5.09 8.92
CA MET A 86 -12.60 5.20 8.25
C MET A 86 -13.53 6.16 9.00
N ARG A 87 -14.37 6.88 8.25
CA ARG A 87 -15.24 7.91 8.83
C ARG A 87 -16.71 7.51 8.91
N ARG A 88 -17.17 6.65 8.01
CA ARG A 88 -18.58 6.28 7.88
C ARG A 88 -18.76 4.81 8.26
N GLU A 89 -19.87 4.49 8.90
CA GLU A 89 -20.20 3.10 9.22
C GLU A 89 -20.34 2.25 7.95
N SER A 90 -20.94 2.81 6.90
CA SER A 90 -21.06 2.12 5.61
C SER A 90 -19.70 1.72 5.03
N GLU A 91 -18.68 2.58 5.16
CA GLU A 91 -17.31 2.31 4.70
C GLU A 91 -16.68 1.14 5.48
N VAL A 92 -16.90 1.09 6.80
CA VAL A 92 -16.46 -0.02 7.64
C VAL A 92 -17.14 -1.32 7.23
N ARG A 93 -18.46 -1.29 7.07
CA ARG A 93 -19.26 -2.46 6.72
C ARG A 93 -18.89 -3.01 5.34
N ASP A 94 -18.78 -2.13 4.34
CA ASP A 94 -18.36 -2.49 2.99
C ASP A 94 -16.98 -3.16 2.98
N TYR A 95 -16.03 -2.61 3.73
CA TYR A 95 -14.68 -3.19 3.85
C TYR A 95 -14.67 -4.58 4.51
N LEU A 96 -15.40 -4.75 5.62
CA LEU A 96 -15.44 -6.03 6.32
C LEU A 96 -16.15 -7.11 5.49
N GLN A 97 -17.21 -6.75 4.77
CA GLN A 97 -17.92 -7.64 3.85
C GLN A 97 -17.03 -8.10 2.68
N ASP A 98 -16.29 -7.16 2.08
CA ASP A 98 -15.33 -7.49 1.02
C ASP A 98 -14.24 -8.44 1.54
N LEU A 99 -13.67 -8.15 2.73
CA LEU A 99 -12.66 -9.01 3.34
C LEU A 99 -13.22 -10.43 3.60
N ASN A 100 -14.41 -10.53 4.18
CA ASN A 100 -15.07 -11.82 4.41
C ASN A 100 -15.33 -12.58 3.10
N LYS A 101 -15.76 -11.89 2.04
CA LYS A 101 -15.93 -12.48 0.72
C LYS A 101 -14.62 -13.04 0.17
N ARG A 102 -13.52 -12.28 0.26
CA ARG A 102 -12.19 -12.75 -0.17
C ARG A 102 -11.69 -13.94 0.64
N ILE A 103 -11.92 -13.94 1.96
CA ILE A 103 -11.63 -15.09 2.83
C ILE A 103 -12.40 -16.34 2.39
N LEU A 104 -13.71 -16.22 2.14
CA LEU A 104 -14.53 -17.35 1.70
C LEU A 104 -14.10 -17.90 0.33
N ILE A 105 -13.70 -17.03 -0.60
CA ILE A 105 -13.13 -17.46 -1.89
C ILE A 105 -11.84 -18.26 -1.66
N GLN A 106 -10.93 -17.75 -0.82
CA GLN A 106 -9.67 -18.43 -0.54
C GLN A 106 -9.87 -19.80 0.13
N ILE A 107 -10.83 -19.90 1.06
CA ILE A 107 -11.18 -21.17 1.71
C ILE A 107 -11.67 -22.19 0.68
N ARG A 108 -12.40 -21.75 -0.36
CA ARG A 108 -12.94 -22.60 -1.42
C ARG A 108 -11.90 -23.02 -2.46
N ASP A 109 -11.04 -22.09 -2.86
CA ASP A 109 -10.04 -22.31 -3.92
C ASP A 109 -8.99 -23.34 -3.46
N ALA A 110 -8.62 -23.35 -2.16
CA ALA A 110 -7.69 -24.31 -1.54
C ALA A 110 -6.35 -24.54 -2.29
N THR A 111 -6.04 -23.71 -3.28
CA THR A 111 -4.84 -23.79 -4.11
C THR A 111 -3.63 -23.28 -3.32
N GLY A 112 -2.55 -24.07 -3.29
CA GLY A 112 -1.32 -23.74 -2.59
C GLY A 112 -1.35 -24.01 -1.08
N ALA A 113 -0.63 -23.20 -0.30
CA ALA A 113 -0.54 -23.38 1.15
C ALA A 113 -1.86 -23.03 1.85
N VAL A 114 -2.53 -24.06 2.39
CA VAL A 114 -3.77 -23.92 3.16
C VAL A 114 -3.44 -23.39 4.55
N ILE A 115 -3.54 -22.07 4.69
CA ILE A 115 -3.38 -21.37 5.95
C ILE A 115 -4.77 -20.96 6.43
N PRO A 116 -5.24 -21.43 7.61
CA PRO A 116 -6.58 -21.13 8.07
C PRO A 116 -6.70 -19.62 8.36
N VAL A 117 -7.64 -18.98 7.66
CA VAL A 117 -8.08 -17.60 7.89
C VAL A 117 -9.58 -17.66 8.10
N GLY A 118 -10.04 -17.53 9.34
CA GLY A 118 -11.48 -17.44 9.64
C GLY A 118 -12.03 -16.08 9.24
N THR A 119 -13.32 -16.02 8.93
CA THR A 119 -14.05 -14.75 8.75
C THR A 119 -13.99 -13.88 10.01
N VAL A 120 -14.39 -12.63 9.87
CA VAL A 120 -14.53 -11.69 10.99
C VAL A 120 -16.00 -11.49 11.31
N ASP A 121 -16.27 -11.22 12.59
CA ASP A 121 -17.58 -10.77 13.04
C ASP A 121 -17.74 -9.29 12.71
N GLU A 122 -18.60 -9.00 11.72
CA GLU A 122 -18.79 -7.64 11.22
C GLU A 122 -19.46 -6.75 12.24
N GLU A 123 -20.49 -7.25 12.94
CA GLU A 123 -21.25 -6.44 13.90
C GLU A 123 -20.41 -6.12 15.11
N ALA A 124 -19.68 -7.09 15.65
CA ALA A 124 -18.82 -6.86 16.81
C ALA A 124 -17.73 -5.80 16.52
N LEU A 125 -17.18 -5.80 15.29
CA LEU A 125 -16.17 -4.83 14.88
C LEU A 125 -16.76 -3.44 14.61
N VAL A 126 -17.97 -3.36 14.07
CA VAL A 126 -18.69 -2.08 13.89
C VAL A 126 -19.04 -1.47 15.25
N GLU A 127 -19.54 -2.27 16.19
CA GLU A 127 -19.82 -1.83 17.55
C GLU A 127 -18.56 -1.31 18.23
N GLN A 128 -17.45 -2.05 18.17
CA GLN A 128 -16.17 -1.61 18.71
C GLN A 128 -15.69 -0.31 18.07
N TRP A 129 -15.82 -0.17 16.74
CA TRP A 129 -15.46 1.04 16.02
C TRP A 129 -16.30 2.25 16.45
N LEU A 130 -17.60 2.07 16.70
CA LEU A 130 -18.47 3.13 17.22
C LEU A 130 -18.07 3.56 18.63
N LEU A 131 -17.73 2.61 19.50
CA LEU A 131 -17.28 2.87 20.88
C LEU A 131 -15.95 3.62 20.93
N ASP A 132 -15.01 3.28 20.05
CA ASP A 132 -13.69 3.90 19.98
C ASP A 132 -13.72 5.34 19.45
N ARG A 133 -14.84 5.79 18.85
CA ARG A 133 -14.97 7.17 18.39
C ARG A 133 -15.28 8.09 19.57
N PRO A 134 -14.48 9.15 19.81
CA PRO A 134 -14.86 10.18 20.76
C PRO A 134 -16.18 10.78 20.28
N GLN A 135 -17.21 10.76 21.14
CA GLN A 135 -18.53 11.28 20.81
C GLN A 135 -18.40 12.72 20.29
N ALA A 136 -18.49 12.88 18.96
CA ALA A 136 -18.62 14.19 18.34
C ALA A 136 -19.95 14.89 18.71
N ASN A 137 -20.84 14.22 19.45
CA ASN A 137 -22.16 14.71 19.85
C ASN A 137 -22.24 15.38 21.23
N ALA A 138 -21.17 15.44 22.02
CA ALA A 138 -21.20 16.26 23.24
C ALA A 138 -21.15 17.79 22.95
N ARG A 139 -20.89 18.20 21.70
CA ARG A 139 -20.94 19.61 21.26
C ARG A 139 -22.29 20.05 20.68
N GLN A 140 -23.28 19.16 20.61
CA GLN A 140 -24.66 19.52 20.22
C GLN A 140 -25.60 19.65 21.44
N ALA A 141 -25.10 19.42 22.66
CA ALA A 141 -25.83 19.66 23.90
C ALA A 141 -25.36 20.96 24.57
N GLU A 142 -25.32 22.04 23.82
CA GLU A 142 -25.39 23.38 24.42
C GLU A 142 -26.84 23.84 24.22
N PRO A 143 -27.62 24.04 25.30
CA PRO A 143 -29.00 24.47 25.13
C PRO A 143 -28.98 25.84 24.45
N GLU A 144 -29.51 25.91 23.23
CA GLU A 144 -29.81 27.16 22.55
C GLU A 144 -30.64 28.02 23.51
N GLN A 145 -30.00 29.05 24.07
CA GLN A 145 -30.67 30.10 24.80
C GLN A 145 -31.71 30.75 23.88
N PRO A 146 -32.98 30.91 24.29
CA PRO A 146 -33.96 31.53 23.42
C PRO A 146 -33.65 33.01 23.24
N ALA A 147 -33.46 33.39 21.97
CA ALA A 147 -33.73 34.67 21.32
C ALA A 147 -33.30 35.98 22.01
N SER A 148 -32.46 36.75 21.31
CA SER A 148 -32.73 38.18 21.17
C SER A 148 -33.07 38.48 19.71
N ALA A 149 -34.35 38.77 19.46
CA ALA A 149 -34.83 39.23 18.17
C ALA A 149 -34.18 40.58 17.85
N ARG A 150 -33.23 40.60 16.92
CA ARG A 150 -32.70 41.85 16.38
C ARG A 150 -33.79 42.52 15.55
N ARG A 151 -34.25 43.69 16.03
CA ARG A 151 -35.21 44.54 15.33
C ARG A 151 -34.73 44.80 13.89
N SER A 152 -35.63 44.60 12.93
CA SER A 152 -35.32 44.72 11.51
C SER A 152 -35.14 46.19 11.12
N LEU A 153 -34.33 46.42 10.07
CA LEU A 153 -33.97 47.75 9.56
C LEU A 153 -35.19 48.62 9.21
N TRP A 154 -36.32 48.00 8.89
CA TRP A 154 -37.57 48.68 8.57
C TRP A 154 -38.26 49.32 9.78
N GLN A 155 -38.00 48.83 11.01
CA GLN A 155 -38.49 49.46 12.24
C GLN A 155 -37.70 50.71 12.65
N ARG A 156 -36.60 51.04 11.95
CA ARG A 156 -35.78 52.25 12.18
C ARG A 156 -36.13 53.42 11.25
N LEU A 157 -36.92 53.21 10.19
CA LEU A 157 -37.21 54.23 9.19
C LEU A 157 -38.65 54.79 9.24
N PHE A 158 -39.52 54.25 10.10
CA PHE A 158 -40.93 54.66 10.21
C PHE A 158 -41.46 54.82 11.65
N GLY A 159 -40.59 55.03 12.63
CA GLY A 159 -40.99 55.17 14.05
C GLY A 159 -40.54 56.51 14.65
N ALA A 160 -41.51 57.43 14.74
CA ALA A 160 -41.51 58.75 15.41
C ALA A 160 -40.55 59.82 14.85
#